data_AF-A0A924I945-F1
#
_entry.id   AF-A0A924I945-F1
#
_cell.length_a   1.000
_cell.length_b   1.000
_cell.length_c   1.000
_cell.angle_alpha   90.00
_cell.angle_beta   90.00
_cell.angle_gamma   90.00
#
_symmetry.space_group_name_H-M   'P 1'
#
loop_
_entity.id
_entity.type
_entity.pdbx_description
1 polymer ?
#
loop_
_entity_poly.entity_id
_entity_poly.type
_entity_poly.pdbx_seq_one_letter_code
_entity_poly.pdbx_strand_id
1 'polypeptide(L)'
;NFKANGLKLLGQKGSKYERQGKKLLSYYVVDQLPLEIEFNIATSSVLNLDLIESSFDLMGNPLFQMVKRADWMMPTPFVLNDAVVIKQKIVPSQRVVKPIVLKVGNRIEKDSLRKP
;
A
#
# COMPACT_ATOMS: atom_id res chain seq x y z
N ASN A 1 5.62 -2.30 15.30
CA ASN A 1 5.75 -3.65 14.75
C ASN A 1 5.59 -3.55 13.26
N PHE A 2 6.67 -3.24 12.54
CA PHE A 2 6.65 -3.24 11.07
C PHE A 2 6.90 -4.68 10.60
N LYS A 3 6.13 -5.15 9.62
CA LYS A 3 6.38 -6.43 8.95
C LYS A 3 6.25 -6.27 7.45
N ALA A 4 7.04 -7.06 6.73
CA ALA A 4 6.94 -7.22 5.29
C ALA A 4 6.84 -8.73 4.98
N ASN A 5 5.77 -9.16 4.30
CA ASN A 5 5.46 -10.57 4.04
C ASN A 5 5.54 -11.44 5.31
N GLY A 6 4.99 -10.93 6.42
CA GLY A 6 5.02 -11.58 7.74
C GLY A 6 6.38 -11.51 8.47
N LEU A 7 7.47 -11.11 7.80
CA LEU A 7 8.81 -11.04 8.39
C LEU A 7 9.03 -9.70 9.10
N LYS A 8 9.73 -9.76 10.25
CA LYS A 8 10.19 -8.59 11.00
C LYS A 8 11.65 -8.31 10.69
N LEU A 9 12.07 -7.05 10.87
CA LEU A 9 13.48 -6.67 10.73
C LEU A 9 14.34 -7.35 11.82
N LEU A 10 15.45 -7.93 11.39
CA LEU A 10 16.43 -8.53 12.29
C LEU A 10 16.95 -7.50 13.28
N GLY A 11 16.88 -7.82 14.58
CA GLY A 11 17.32 -6.91 15.64
C GLY A 11 16.34 -5.79 15.99
N GLN A 12 15.11 -5.79 15.46
CA GLN A 12 14.08 -4.85 15.91
C GLN A 12 13.77 -5.07 17.41
N LYS A 13 14.07 -4.05 18.23
CA LYS A 13 13.75 -4.03 19.66
C LYS A 13 12.43 -3.26 19.86
N GLY A 14 11.43 -3.94 20.40
CA GLY A 14 10.14 -3.33 20.73
C GLY A 14 9.27 -2.97 19.52
N SER A 15 8.34 -2.03 19.71
CA SER A 15 7.31 -1.67 18.74
C SER A 15 7.76 -0.63 17.71
N LYS A 16 8.77 0.16 18.02
CA LYS A 16 9.28 1.20 17.12
C LYS A 16 10.12 0.58 16.01
N TYR A 17 9.96 1.07 14.78
CA TYR A 17 10.80 0.69 13.65
C TYR A 17 11.83 1.80 13.45
N GLU A 18 13.07 1.55 13.85
CA GLU A 18 14.17 2.49 13.65
C GLU A 18 14.62 2.42 12.19
N ARG A 19 14.61 3.56 11.51
CA ARG A 19 15.02 3.68 10.10
C ARG A 19 16.02 4.81 9.93
N GLN A 20 16.96 4.62 9.00
CA GLN A 20 17.90 5.66 8.61
C GLN A 20 17.33 6.44 7.42
N GLY A 21 16.97 7.71 7.66
CA GLY A 21 16.41 8.59 6.64
C GLY A 21 14.96 8.27 6.26
N LYS A 22 14.63 8.52 4.99
CA LYS A 22 13.24 8.49 4.47
C LYS A 22 12.80 7.11 3.96
N LYS A 23 13.76 6.22 3.69
CA LYS A 23 13.49 4.89 3.10
C LYS A 23 12.88 3.97 4.14
N LEU A 24 11.76 3.33 3.80
CA LEU A 24 11.10 2.34 4.65
C LEU A 24 11.55 0.91 4.30
N LEU A 25 11.48 0.54 3.03
CA LEU A 25 11.81 -0.78 2.53
C LEU A 25 12.29 -0.69 1.07
N SER A 26 13.20 -1.58 0.68
CA SER A 26 13.53 -1.87 -0.72
C SER A 26 13.21 -3.33 -0.94
N TYR A 27 12.37 -3.62 -1.94
CA TYR A 27 11.93 -4.98 -2.25
C TYR A 27 12.12 -5.24 -3.74
N TYR A 28 12.64 -6.42 -4.05
CA TYR A 28 12.72 -6.92 -5.41
C TYR A 28 11.69 -8.03 -5.54
N VAL A 29 10.83 -7.93 -6.55
CA VAL A 29 9.77 -8.93 -6.78
C VAL A 29 10.42 -10.23 -7.24
N VAL A 30 10.15 -11.31 -6.52
CA VAL A 30 10.59 -12.67 -6.83
C VAL A 30 9.35 -13.55 -6.97
N ASP A 31 9.33 -14.43 -7.97
CA ASP A 31 8.24 -15.38 -8.24
C ASP A 31 6.85 -14.75 -8.43
N GLN A 32 6.80 -13.46 -8.82
CA GLN A 32 5.55 -12.71 -8.99
C GLN A 32 4.66 -12.67 -7.73
N LEU A 33 5.27 -12.85 -6.55
CA LEU A 33 4.56 -12.75 -5.28
C LEU A 33 4.39 -11.29 -4.85
N PRO A 34 3.22 -10.89 -4.32
CA PRO A 34 2.98 -9.53 -3.89
C PRO A 34 3.75 -9.19 -2.60
N LEU A 35 4.03 -7.89 -2.42
CA LEU A 35 4.57 -7.35 -1.18
C LEU A 35 3.43 -6.90 -0.25
N GLU A 36 3.30 -7.56 0.90
CA GLU A 36 2.38 -7.20 1.97
C GLU A 36 3.13 -6.47 3.08
N ILE A 37 2.65 -5.29 3.46
CA ILE A 37 3.26 -4.46 4.52
C ILE A 37 2.25 -4.24 5.65
N GLU A 38 2.65 -4.59 6.87
CA GLU A 38 1.88 -4.36 8.08
C GLU A 38 2.63 -3.40 9.02
N PHE A 39 1.98 -2.33 9.48
CA PHE A 39 2.57 -1.41 10.45
C PHE A 39 1.51 -0.65 11.23
N ASN A 40 1.95 -0.08 12.36
CA ASN A 40 1.13 0.78 13.21
C ASN A 40 1.74 2.18 13.23
N ILE A 41 0.88 3.20 13.19
CA ILE A 41 1.24 4.60 13.39
C ILE A 41 0.41 5.18 14.53
N ALA A 42 0.89 6.27 15.13
CA ALA A 42 0.10 7.00 16.12
C ALA A 42 -1.19 7.57 15.48
N THR A 43 -2.29 7.56 16.22
CA THR A 43 -3.60 8.04 15.74
C THR A 43 -3.58 9.50 15.28
N SER A 44 -2.74 10.33 15.91
CA SER A 44 -2.56 11.74 15.55
C SER A 44 -1.63 11.96 14.35
N SER A 45 -0.95 10.92 13.85
CA SER A 45 0.01 11.05 12.76
C SER A 45 -0.71 10.97 11.41
N VAL A 46 -0.34 11.87 10.49
CA VAL A 46 -0.78 11.79 9.09
C VAL A 46 0.07 10.75 8.37
N LEU A 47 -0.58 9.77 7.72
CA LEU A 47 0.10 8.80 6.88
C LEU A 47 0.55 9.48 5.57
N ASN A 48 1.85 9.49 5.33
CA ASN A 48 2.44 9.97 4.08
C ASN A 48 3.46 8.94 3.58
N LEU A 49 3.07 8.16 2.58
CA LEU A 49 3.88 7.09 2.04
C LEU A 49 3.95 7.24 0.51
N ASP A 50 5.16 7.36 0.00
CA ASP A 50 5.44 7.38 -1.43
C ASP A 50 5.95 6.00 -1.86
N LEU A 51 5.29 5.39 -2.83
CA LEU A 51 5.70 4.19 -3.51
C LEU A 51 6.48 4.58 -4.77
N ILE A 52 7.68 4.04 -4.92
CA ILE A 52 8.47 4.14 -6.14
C ILE A 52 8.70 2.73 -6.63
N GLU A 53 8.24 2.45 -7.83
CA GLU A 53 8.38 1.17 -8.51
C GLU A 53 9.20 1.37 -9.79
N SER A 54 10.06 0.41 -10.10
CA SER A 54 10.85 0.39 -11.32
C SER A 54 10.63 -0.93 -12.03
N SER A 55 10.23 -0.88 -13.29
CA SER A 55 10.05 -2.05 -14.17
C SER A 55 10.92 -1.93 -15.41
N PHE A 56 11.35 -3.07 -15.94
CA PHE A 56 12.17 -3.18 -17.14
C PHE A 56 11.38 -3.66 -18.37
N ASP A 57 10.06 -3.83 -18.26
CA ASP A 57 9.21 -4.19 -19.40
C ASP A 57 8.84 -2.95 -20.22
N LEU A 58 9.72 -2.61 -21.14
CA LEU A 58 9.52 -1.50 -22.08
C LEU A 58 8.73 -1.95 -23.32
N MET A 59 8.92 -3.21 -23.76
CA MET A 59 8.39 -3.73 -25.03
C MET A 59 6.86 -3.74 -25.07
N GLY A 60 6.23 -4.04 -23.94
CA GLY A 60 4.77 -4.05 -23.80
C GLY A 60 4.14 -2.72 -23.38
N ASN A 61 4.93 -1.66 -23.14
CA ASN A 61 4.41 -0.45 -22.53
C ASN A 61 3.70 0.46 -23.56
N PRO A 62 2.41 0.80 -23.36
CA PRO A 62 1.63 1.59 -24.32
C PRO A 62 2.14 3.03 -24.50
N LEU A 63 2.95 3.56 -23.59
CA LEU A 63 3.57 4.88 -23.70
C LEU A 63 4.73 4.92 -24.70
N PHE A 64 5.24 3.75 -25.11
CA PHE A 64 6.36 3.63 -26.05
C PHE A 64 5.91 2.83 -27.27
N GLN A 65 6.09 3.41 -28.46
CA GLN A 65 5.92 2.67 -29.71
C GLN A 65 7.28 2.12 -30.13
N MET A 66 7.44 0.80 -30.05
CA MET A 66 8.65 0.13 -30.52
C MET A 66 8.44 -0.56 -31.85
N VAL A 67 9.33 -0.27 -32.80
CA VAL A 67 9.38 -0.94 -34.09
C VAL A 67 10.18 -2.22 -33.94
N LYS A 68 9.66 -3.33 -34.50
CA LYS A 68 10.38 -4.59 -34.53
C LYS A 68 11.68 -4.44 -35.31
N ARG A 69 12.76 -5.02 -34.78
CA ARG A 69 14.04 -5.08 -35.49
C ARG A 69 13.88 -5.82 -36.82
N ALA A 70 14.51 -5.30 -37.87
CA ALA A 70 14.59 -5.98 -39.15
C ALA A 70 15.52 -7.20 -39.08
N ASP A 71 15.22 -8.26 -39.83
CA ASP A 71 15.90 -9.56 -39.71
C ASP A 71 17.41 -9.53 -40.00
N TRP A 72 17.88 -8.49 -40.70
CA TRP A 72 19.27 -8.29 -41.09
C TRP A 72 20.07 -7.38 -40.14
N MET A 73 19.43 -6.82 -39.10
CA MET A 73 20.08 -5.90 -38.18
C MET A 73 20.82 -6.67 -37.06
N MET A 74 22.09 -6.35 -36.84
CA MET A 74 22.88 -6.92 -35.75
C MET A 74 22.29 -6.52 -34.38
N PRO A 75 22.20 -7.44 -33.40
CA PRO A 75 21.72 -7.11 -32.08
C PRO A 75 22.70 -6.19 -31.36
N THR A 76 22.23 -5.00 -30.98
CA THR A 76 22.95 -4.13 -30.04
C THR A 76 22.91 -4.77 -28.64
N PRO A 77 24.00 -4.67 -27.87
CA PRO A 77 24.04 -5.16 -26.50
C PRO A 77 22.96 -4.47 -25.64
N PHE A 78 22.48 -5.19 -24.63
CA PHE A 78 21.43 -4.71 -23.73
C PHE A 78 21.95 -3.52 -22.92
N VAL A 79 21.26 -2.39 -22.97
CA VAL A 79 21.57 -1.23 -22.13
C VAL A 79 20.73 -1.33 -20.87
N LEU A 80 21.39 -1.51 -19.71
CA LEU A 80 20.75 -1.64 -18.39
C LEU A 80 20.01 -0.38 -17.90
N ASN A 81 20.06 0.72 -18.65
CA ASN A 81 19.59 2.03 -18.19
C ASN A 81 18.12 2.32 -18.49
N ASP A 82 17.45 1.50 -19.29
CA ASP A 82 16.08 1.79 -19.69
C ASP A 82 15.12 1.12 -18.70
N ALA A 83 14.42 1.93 -17.91
CA ALA A 83 13.43 1.48 -16.95
C ALA A 83 12.24 2.44 -16.90
N VAL A 84 11.05 1.88 -16.68
CA VAL A 84 9.82 2.64 -16.44
C VAL A 84 9.68 2.80 -14.93
N VAL A 85 9.68 4.06 -14.47
CA VAL A 85 9.54 4.38 -13.05
C VAL A 85 8.17 4.97 -12.78
N ILE A 86 7.44 4.34 -11.87
CA ILE A 86 6.14 4.82 -11.38
C ILE A 86 6.34 5.37 -9.97
N LYS A 87 5.85 6.59 -9.74
CA LYS A 87 5.79 7.20 -8.42
C LYS A 87 4.33 7.41 -8.02
N GLN A 88 3.92 6.78 -6.93
CA GLN A 88 2.57 6.86 -6.41
C GLN A 88 2.57 7.32 -4.95
N LYS A 89 1.53 8.04 -4.56
CA LYS A 89 1.31 8.43 -3.17
C LYS A 89 0.20 7.57 -2.59
N ILE A 90 0.49 6.83 -1.53
CA ILE A 90 -0.50 5.99 -0.86
C ILE A 90 -1.29 6.87 0.10
N VAL A 91 -2.60 6.94 -0.15
CA VAL A 91 -3.57 7.64 0.69
C VAL A 91 -4.45 6.60 1.39
N PRO A 92 -4.72 6.74 2.70
CA PRO A 92 -5.63 5.83 3.39
C PRO A 92 -7.02 5.88 2.75
N SER A 93 -7.62 4.71 2.51
CA SER A 93 -8.99 4.63 2.02
C SER A 93 -9.97 5.17 3.08
N GLN A 94 -11.03 5.84 2.62
CA GLN A 94 -12.07 6.29 3.53
C GLN A 94 -12.78 5.09 4.14
N ARG A 95 -12.81 5.01 5.48
CA ARG A 95 -13.60 4.01 6.18
C ARG A 95 -15.07 4.35 6.00
N VAL A 96 -15.80 3.51 5.28
CA VAL A 96 -17.27 3.59 5.24
C VAL A 96 -17.78 3.17 6.62
N VAL A 97 -18.07 4.15 7.48
CA VAL A 97 -18.73 3.88 8.76
C VAL A 97 -20.15 3.44 8.44
N LYS A 98 -20.44 2.15 8.64
CA LYS A 98 -21.82 1.67 8.53
C LYS A 98 -22.66 2.42 9.58
N PRO A 99 -23.71 3.15 9.18
CA PRO A 99 -24.55 3.85 10.15
C PRO A 99 -25.16 2.81 11.10
N ILE A 100 -25.01 3.05 12.40
CA ILE A 100 -25.67 2.26 13.43
C ILE A 100 -27.15 2.59 13.34
N VAL A 101 -27.96 1.66 12.81
CA VAL A 101 -29.43 1.78 12.83
C VAL A 101 -29.88 1.57 14.27
N LEU A 102 -30.08 2.66 15.00
CA LEU A 102 -30.75 2.63 16.30
C LEU A 102 -32.21 2.27 16.06
N LYS A 103 -32.59 1.02 16.36
CA LYS A 103 -34.00 0.64 16.50
C LYS A 103 -34.54 1.29 17.77
N VAL A 104 -34.95 2.56 17.68
CA VAL A 104 -35.69 3.23 18.74
C VAL A 104 -37.08 2.60 18.79
N GLY A 105 -37.22 1.53 19.57
CA GLY A 105 -38.51 1.00 19.95
C GLY A 105 -39.12 1.96 20.97
N ASN A 106 -40.08 2.79 20.56
CA ASN A 106 -40.91 3.55 21.49
C ASN A 106 -41.76 2.57 22.31
N ARG A 107 -41.22 2.06 23.41
CA ARG A 107 -42.03 1.47 24.49
C ARG A 107 -42.40 2.61 25.43
N ILE A 108 -43.55 3.22 25.18
CA ILE A 108 -44.22 4.06 26.20
C ILE A 108 -44.78 3.08 27.23
N GLU A 109 -44.00 2.75 28.26
CA GLU A 109 -44.57 2.20 29.49
C GLU A 109 -45.38 3.31 30.16
N LYS A 110 -46.71 3.22 30.09
CA LYS A 110 -47.60 4.05 30.88
C LYS A 110 -47.47 3.61 32.34
N ASP A 111 -46.54 4.21 33.07
CA ASP A 111 -46.49 4.07 34.51
C ASP A 111 -47.73 4.73 35.12
N SER A 112 -48.68 3.89 35.55
CA SER A 112 -49.92 4.35 36.16
C SER A 112 -49.61 4.76 37.59
N LEU A 113 -49.32 6.04 37.80
CA LEU A 113 -49.28 6.66 39.12
C LEU A 113 -50.58 6.35 39.87
N ARG A 114 -50.49 5.46 40.85
CA ARG A 114 -51.51 5.23 41.87
C ARG A 114 -51.66 6.54 42.65
N LYS A 115 -52.82 7.19 42.54
CA LYS A 115 -53.16 8.35 43.36
C LYS A 115 -53.66 7.90 44.75
N PRO A 116 -53.46 8.74 45.78
CA PRO A 116 -53.64 8.40 47.20
C PRO A 116 -55.09 8.11 47.60
#